data_AF-A0A816HLP0-F1
#
_entry.id   AF-A0A816HLP0-F1
#
_cell.length_a   1.000
_cell.length_b   1.000
_cell.length_c   1.000
_cell.angle_alpha   90.00
_cell.angle_beta   90.00
_cell.angle_gamma   90.00
#
_symmetry.space_group_name_H-M   'P 1'
#
loop_
_entity.id
_entity.type
_entity.pdbx_description
1 polymer ?
#
loop_
_entity_poly.entity_id
_entity_poly.type
_entity_poly.pdbx_seq_one_letter_code
_entity_poly.pdbx_strand_id
1 'polypeptide(L)'
;MSTANRLQRWALFLMGYTDTIRYKSTHFHGNADGLSRLPAGPDDTFEDEEAWQINYIQDKSIQEWPLRAADIAAATDSDETLRVVKEYTLNKWPPSISKSKDRQIVPYHMCRYEISVVH
;
A
#
# COMPACT_ATOMS: atom_id res chain seq x y z
N MET A 1 -6.07 -6.19 12.73
CA MET A 1 -7.42 -6.80 12.63
C MET A 1 -7.96 -6.91 11.19
N SER A 2 -7.19 -6.62 10.12
CA SER A 2 -7.74 -6.60 8.74
C SER A 2 -7.77 -7.96 8.03
N THR A 3 -6.82 -8.86 8.30
CA THR A 3 -6.72 -10.17 7.62
C THR A 3 -7.95 -11.05 7.87
N ALA A 4 -8.52 -11.00 9.08
CA ALA A 4 -9.70 -11.78 9.44
C ALA A 4 -10.95 -11.39 8.64
N ASN A 5 -11.18 -10.09 8.42
CA ASN A 5 -12.34 -9.61 7.67
C ASN A 5 -12.28 -10.00 6.18
N ARG A 6 -11.08 -10.01 5.59
CA ARG A 6 -10.88 -10.48 4.22
C ARG A 6 -11.18 -11.97 4.10
N LEU A 7 -10.66 -12.80 5.00
CA LEU A 7 -10.94 -14.24 4.99
C LEU A 7 -12.43 -14.56 5.18
N GLN A 8 -13.14 -13.81 6.03
CA GLN A 8 -14.58 -13.98 6.23
C GLN A 8 -15.38 -13.72 4.94
N ARG A 9 -15.05 -12.66 4.19
CA ARG A 9 -15.71 -12.38 2.89
C ARG A 9 -15.49 -13.51 1.88
N TRP A 10 -14.25 -13.97 1.75
CA TRP A 10 -13.93 -15.10 0.87
C TRP A 10 -14.59 -16.41 1.34
N ALA A 11 -14.71 -16.64 2.65
CA ALA A 11 -15.41 -17.82 3.17
C ALA A 11 -16.89 -17.83 2.75
N LEU A 12 -17.59 -16.70 2.83
CA LEU A 12 -18.98 -16.60 2.36
C LEU A 12 -19.12 -16.89 0.87
N PHE A 13 -18.19 -16.42 0.05
CA PHE A 13 -18.17 -16.72 -1.39
C PHE A 13 -17.92 -18.20 -1.65
N LEU A 14 -16.92 -18.79 -0.99
CA LEU A 14 -16.52 -20.19 -1.15
C LEU A 14 -17.56 -21.18 -0.61
N MET A 15 -18.49 -20.75 0.25
CA MET A 15 -19.62 -21.60 0.70
C MET A 15 -20.54 -22.06 -0.45
N GLY A 16 -20.51 -21.38 -1.61
CA GLY A 16 -21.22 -21.81 -2.82
C GLY A 16 -20.57 -23.00 -3.55
N TYR A 17 -19.37 -23.41 -3.13
CA TYR A 17 -18.56 -24.41 -3.82
C TYR A 17 -18.22 -25.57 -2.87
N THR A 18 -17.96 -26.75 -3.46
CA THR A 18 -17.49 -27.92 -2.70
C THR A 18 -15.98 -28.02 -2.82
N ASP A 19 -15.26 -27.36 -1.92
CA ASP A 19 -13.81 -27.30 -1.93
C ASP A 19 -13.17 -27.97 -0.71
N THR A 20 -11.91 -28.38 -0.85
CA THR A 20 -11.08 -28.85 0.27
C THR A 20 -9.79 -28.03 0.32
N ILE A 21 -9.57 -27.30 1.41
CA ILE A 21 -8.36 -26.51 1.60
C ILE A 21 -7.18 -27.46 1.83
N ARG A 22 -6.12 -27.35 1.02
CA ARG A 22 -4.89 -28.15 1.14
C ARG A 22 -3.66 -27.25 1.15
N TYR A 23 -2.72 -27.56 2.02
CA TYR A 23 -1.41 -26.94 1.99
C TYR A 23 -0.60 -27.47 0.80
N LYS A 24 0.06 -26.56 0.07
CA LYS A 24 0.97 -26.89 -1.02
C LYS A 24 2.31 -26.20 -0.73
N SER A 25 3.38 -26.98 -0.56
CA SER A 25 4.68 -26.40 -0.21
C SER A 25 5.33 -25.70 -1.39
N THR A 26 6.30 -24.82 -1.10
CA THR A 26 7.02 -24.00 -2.09
C THR A 26 7.61 -24.78 -3.25
N HIS A 27 8.13 -25.98 -2.97
CA HIS A 27 8.72 -26.82 -4.00
C HIS A 27 7.70 -27.31 -5.05
N PHE A 28 6.43 -27.42 -4.66
CA PHE A 28 5.37 -27.95 -5.53
C PHE A 28 4.51 -26.87 -6.20
N HIS A 29 4.59 -25.61 -5.76
CA HIS A 29 3.77 -24.51 -6.30
C HIS A 29 4.53 -23.53 -7.20
N GLY A 30 5.77 -23.86 -7.61
CA GLY A 30 6.57 -23.02 -8.50
C GLY A 30 5.88 -22.63 -9.82
N ASN A 31 4.94 -23.44 -10.30
CA ASN A 31 4.10 -23.08 -11.45
C ASN A 31 3.17 -21.89 -11.15
N ALA A 32 2.52 -21.89 -9.98
CA ALA A 32 1.66 -20.80 -9.54
C ALA A 32 2.49 -19.54 -9.20
N ASP A 33 3.63 -19.71 -8.53
CA ASP A 33 4.56 -18.61 -8.26
C ASP A 33 5.04 -17.95 -9.56
N GLY A 34 5.48 -18.74 -10.54
CA GLY A 34 5.90 -18.27 -11.85
C GLY A 34 4.80 -17.52 -12.60
N LEU A 35 3.59 -18.09 -12.71
CA LEU A 35 2.46 -17.44 -13.38
C LEU A 35 2.01 -16.15 -12.68
N SER A 36 2.05 -16.10 -11.34
CA SER A 36 1.68 -14.90 -10.60
C SER A 36 2.69 -13.75 -10.73
N ARG A 37 3.96 -14.07 -11.06
CA ARG A 37 5.07 -13.11 -11.15
C ARG A 37 5.46 -12.75 -12.58
N LEU A 38 5.02 -13.51 -13.57
CA LEU A 38 5.27 -13.27 -14.98
C LEU A 38 4.04 -12.57 -15.59
N PRO A 39 4.01 -11.22 -15.61
CA PRO A 39 2.91 -10.51 -16.26
C PRO A 39 2.91 -10.86 -17.74
N ALA A 40 1.80 -11.43 -18.21
CA ALA A 40 1.54 -11.68 -19.62
C ALA A 40 1.15 -10.39 -20.34
N GLY A 41 1.98 -9.34 -20.21
CA GLY A 41 1.67 -8.01 -20.76
C GLY A 41 0.31 -7.45 -20.30
N PRO A 42 -0.14 -6.34 -20.90
CA PRO A 42 -1.52 -5.89 -20.77
C PRO A 42 -2.45 -6.85 -21.52
N ASP A 43 -3.53 -7.27 -20.86
CA ASP A 43 -4.65 -7.95 -21.50
C ASP A 43 -5.73 -6.90 -21.79
N ASP A 44 -5.73 -6.37 -23.01
CA ASP A 44 -6.69 -5.34 -23.45
C ASP A 44 -8.13 -5.84 -23.52
N THR A 45 -8.36 -7.15 -23.32
CA THR A 45 -9.69 -7.79 -23.32
C THR A 45 -10.18 -8.17 -21.92
N PHE A 46 -9.36 -7.98 -20.88
CA PHE A 46 -9.73 -8.26 -19.51
C PHE A 46 -10.63 -7.15 -18.95
N GLU A 47 -11.94 -7.34 -19.06
CA GLU A 47 -12.95 -6.51 -18.39
C GLU A 47 -13.21 -7.06 -16.99
N ASP A 48 -12.47 -6.57 -15.99
CA ASP A 48 -12.74 -6.87 -14.59
C ASP A 48 -13.91 -6.01 -14.07
N GLU A 49 -15.13 -6.49 -14.32
CA GLU A 49 -16.36 -5.84 -13.85
C GLU A 49 -16.36 -5.63 -12.32
N GLU A 50 -15.71 -6.51 -11.55
CA GLU A 50 -15.57 -6.36 -10.10
C GLU A 50 -14.57 -5.26 -9.74
N ALA A 51 -13.42 -5.18 -10.43
CA ALA A 51 -12.49 -4.07 -10.24
C ALA A 51 -13.11 -2.73 -10.64
N TRP A 52 -13.95 -2.67 -11.68
CA TRP A 52 -14.67 -1.45 -12.03
C TRP A 52 -15.59 -0.98 -10.90
N GLN A 53 -16.36 -1.88 -10.30
CA GLN A 53 -17.25 -1.53 -9.17
C GLN A 53 -16.47 -1.10 -7.93
N ILE A 54 -15.37 -1.78 -7.61
CA ILE A 54 -14.50 -1.43 -6.48
C ILE A 54 -13.84 -0.06 -6.72
N ASN A 55 -13.31 0.17 -7.92
CA ASN A 55 -12.72 1.46 -8.31
C ASN A 55 -13.76 2.57 -8.27
N TYR A 56 -15.00 2.32 -8.72
CA TYR A 56 -16.08 3.31 -8.67
C TYR A 56 -16.47 3.72 -7.25
N ILE A 57 -16.64 2.75 -6.34
CA ILE A 57 -16.95 3.03 -4.94
C ILE A 57 -15.76 3.76 -4.29
N GLN A 58 -14.53 3.33 -4.58
CA GLN A 58 -13.33 3.97 -4.08
C GLN A 58 -13.23 5.42 -4.57
N ASP A 59 -13.42 5.69 -5.85
CA ASP A 59 -13.42 7.03 -6.44
C ASP A 59 -14.51 7.91 -5.85
N LYS A 60 -15.74 7.40 -5.71
CA LYS A 60 -16.84 8.15 -5.06
C LYS A 60 -16.53 8.46 -3.60
N SER A 61 -15.98 7.50 -2.87
CA SER A 61 -15.60 7.69 -1.46
C SER A 61 -14.45 8.69 -1.29
N ILE A 62 -13.52 8.77 -2.26
CA ILE A 62 -12.46 9.78 -2.28
C ILE A 62 -13.04 11.18 -2.47
N GLN A 63 -14.07 11.34 -3.32
CA GLN A 63 -14.74 12.64 -3.54
C GLN A 63 -15.49 13.14 -2.30
N GLU A 64 -16.05 12.23 -1.50
CA GLU A 64 -16.76 12.54 -0.26
C GLU A 64 -15.85 12.54 0.99
N TRP A 65 -14.57 12.23 0.82
CA TRP A 65 -13.65 12.13 1.95
C TRP A 65 -13.41 13.52 2.57
N PRO A 66 -13.58 13.67 3.90
CA PRO A 66 -13.51 14.98 4.57
C PRO A 66 -12.08 15.55 4.65
N LEU A 67 -11.07 14.80 4.16
CA LEU A 67 -9.66 15.13 4.24
C LEU A 67 -9.00 14.98 2.86
N ARG A 68 -8.71 16.08 2.19
CA ARG A 68 -8.12 16.04 0.85
C ARG A 68 -6.60 15.90 0.94
N ALA A 69 -6.00 15.41 -0.14
CA ALA A 69 -4.53 15.38 -0.27
C ALA A 69 -3.91 16.77 -0.04
N ALA A 70 -4.59 17.83 -0.49
CA ALA A 70 -4.17 19.22 -0.24
C ALA A 70 -4.15 19.60 1.25
N ASP A 71 -5.12 19.11 2.02
CA ASP A 71 -5.18 19.36 3.47
C ASP A 71 -4.01 18.64 4.19
N ILE A 72 -3.72 17.39 3.78
CA ILE A 72 -2.58 16.62 4.27
C ILE A 72 -1.26 17.31 3.90
N ALA A 73 -1.13 17.80 2.67
CA ALA A 73 0.05 18.53 2.23
C ALA A 73 0.27 19.81 3.06
N ALA A 74 -0.77 20.61 3.28
CA ALA A 74 -0.71 21.82 4.09
C ALA A 74 -0.34 21.52 5.56
N ALA A 75 -0.92 20.45 6.14
CA ALA A 75 -0.59 20.01 7.49
C ALA A 75 0.86 19.50 7.58
N THR A 76 1.33 18.76 6.57
CA THR A 76 2.72 18.27 6.48
C THR A 76 3.71 19.41 6.39
N ASP A 77 3.40 20.47 5.63
CA ASP A 77 4.25 21.66 5.51
C ASP A 77 4.27 22.53 6.77
N SER A 78 3.20 22.46 7.57
CA SER A 78 3.09 23.17 8.84
C SER A 78 3.77 22.43 10.01
N ASP A 79 3.95 21.11 9.91
CA ASP A 79 4.61 20.31 10.92
C ASP A 79 6.14 20.46 10.83
N GLU A 80 6.78 20.87 11.93
CA GLU A 80 8.20 21.15 11.98
C GLU A 80 9.07 19.94 11.62
N THR A 81 8.66 18.74 12.06
CA THR A 81 9.41 17.49 11.85
C THR A 81 9.20 16.99 10.44
N LEU A 82 7.95 16.93 9.97
CA LEU A 82 7.64 16.41 8.63
C LEU A 82 8.14 17.34 7.53
N ARG A 83 8.19 18.66 7.75
CA ARG A 83 8.81 19.59 6.79
C ARG A 83 10.29 19.27 6.58
N VAL A 84 11.02 18.99 7.64
CA VAL A 84 12.45 18.59 7.56
C VAL A 84 12.59 17.22 6.88
N VAL A 85 11.73 16.26 7.21
CA VAL A 85 11.70 14.95 6.55
C VAL A 85 11.42 15.07 5.06
N LYS A 86 10.46 15.91 4.66
CA LYS A 86 10.12 16.20 3.26
C LYS A 86 11.32 16.81 2.53
N GLU A 87 12.01 17.78 3.14
CA GLU A 87 13.20 18.40 2.57
C GLU A 87 14.35 17.40 2.38
N TYR A 88 14.62 16.54 3.37
CA TYR A 88 15.63 15.49 3.25
C TYR A 88 15.28 14.43 2.20
N THR A 89 13.99 14.15 2.02
CA THR A 89 13.50 13.18 1.03
C THR A 89 13.60 13.73 -0.39
N LEU A 90 13.27 15.01 -0.60
CA LEU A 90 13.40 15.67 -1.91
C LEU A 90 14.86 15.90 -2.31
N ASN A 91 15.71 16.19 -1.33
CA ASN A 91 17.13 16.41 -1.54
C ASN A 91 17.93 15.15 -1.20
N LYS A 92 18.60 15.16 -0.04
CA LYS A 92 19.41 14.06 0.43
C LYS A 92 19.39 13.99 1.95
N TRP A 93 19.17 12.79 2.46
CA TRP A 93 19.26 12.50 3.88
C TRP A 93 20.70 12.63 4.40
N PRO A 94 20.89 13.17 5.61
CA PRO A 94 22.19 13.15 6.29
C PRO A 94 22.71 11.72 6.45
N PRO A 95 24.04 11.49 6.36
CA PRO A 95 24.62 10.16 6.52
C PRO A 95 24.39 9.58 7.92
N SER A 96 24.26 10.43 8.93
CA SER A 96 23.94 10.05 10.31
C SER A 96 23.10 11.14 10.97
N ILE A 97 22.18 10.74 11.84
CA ILE A 97 21.31 11.63 12.62
C ILE A 97 21.56 11.41 14.11
N SER A 98 21.63 12.51 14.87
CA SER A 98 21.91 12.46 16.29
C SER A 98 20.69 11.97 17.06
N LYS A 99 20.79 10.80 17.69
CA LYS A 99 19.69 10.22 18.49
C LYS A 99 19.28 11.08 19.70
N SER A 100 20.20 11.91 20.20
CA SER A 100 19.94 12.77 21.36
C SER A 100 19.29 14.10 20.99
N LYS A 101 19.65 14.69 19.84
CA LYS A 101 19.14 15.99 19.39
C LYS A 101 17.91 15.87 18.49
N ASP A 102 17.90 14.89 17.59
CA ASP A 102 16.91 14.78 16.52
C ASP A 102 15.99 13.57 16.71
N ARG A 103 15.56 13.35 17.97
CA ARG A 103 14.81 12.14 18.36
C ARG A 103 13.57 11.90 17.50
N GLN A 104 12.91 12.97 17.06
CA GLN A 104 11.71 12.89 16.22
C GLN A 104 12.01 12.49 14.77
N ILE A 105 13.24 12.74 14.28
CA ILE A 105 13.65 12.45 12.89
C ILE A 105 14.21 11.02 12.77
N VAL A 106 14.77 10.47 13.86
CA VAL A 106 15.37 9.11 13.88
C VAL A 106 14.48 8.03 13.26
N PRO A 107 13.17 7.93 13.56
CA PRO A 107 12.31 6.90 12.95
C PRO A 107 12.26 7.02 11.42
N TYR A 108 12.16 8.25 10.91
CA TYR A 108 12.10 8.50 9.46
C TYR A 108 13.44 8.24 8.78
N HIS A 109 14.56 8.50 9.45
CA HIS A 109 15.88 8.15 8.90
C HIS A 109 16.07 6.64 8.73
N MET A 110 15.51 5.83 9.65
CA MET A 110 15.60 4.37 9.59
C MET A 110 14.85 3.81 8.37
N CYS A 111 13.70 4.38 8.01
CA CYS A 111 12.92 3.98 6.84
C CYS A 111 13.09 4.92 5.63
N ARG A 112 14.14 5.76 5.59
CA ARG A 112 14.32 6.81 4.57
C ARG A 112 14.24 6.37 3.10
N TYR A 113 14.53 5.10 2.81
CA TYR A 113 14.44 4.53 1.46
C TYR A 113 13.03 4.07 1.08
N GLU A 114 12.13 4.02 2.05
CA GLU A 114 10.70 3.70 1.87
C GLU A 114 9.84 4.96 1.80
N ILE A 115 10.42 6.13 2.10
CA ILE A 115 9.73 7.43 2.07
C ILE A 115 9.90 8.04 0.68
N SER A 116 8.80 8.50 0.10
CA SER A 116 8.78 9.26 -1.15
C SER A 116 7.85 10.46 -1.03
N VAL A 117 8.10 11.48 -1.84
CA VAL A 117 7.23 12.65 -1.96
C VAL A 117 6.54 12.57 -3.32
N VAL A 118 5.21 12.55 -3.30
CA VAL A 118 4.37 12.53 -4.50
C VAL A 118 4.03 13.97 -4.88
N HIS A 119 4.16 14.28 -6.17
CA HIS A 119 3.80 15.57 -6.77
C HIS A 119 2.35 15.59 -7.24
#